data_AF-A0A1H7JD55-F1
#
_entry.id   AF-A0A1H7JD55-F1
#
_cell.length_a   1.000
_cell.length_b   1.000
_cell.length_c   1.000
_cell.angle_alpha   90.00
_cell.angle_beta   90.00
_cell.angle_gamma   90.00
#
_symmetry.space_group_name_H-M   'P 1'
#
loop_
_entity.id
_entity.type
_entity.pdbx_description
1 polymer ?
#
loop_
_entity_poly.entity_id
_entity_poly.type
_entity_poly.pdbx_seq_one_letter_code
_entity_poly.pdbx_strand_id
1 'polypeptide(L)'
;MIRFLFAALLFLQFQGSLVACAIDRPLATLKKEQGKADTLVQNGFQLIFVQQDPDFDSHVATRLKETFFQVYPVLVATYNPDAVHHVTLTIDTAYDGVAYAHDGRVVISQAWLKKMPRDVDVVTHEVMHIVQAYPSGSGPGWIIEGIADYVRYKYGVDNVGAGWSLPDVQEEHHYTNSYRIAARFLDWIEQTRKKEFVKTLDKAMRVRAYTEAIWRAETGLGLDELWAAYATSGNGKE
;
A
#
# COMPACT_ATOMS: atom_id res chain seq x y z
N MET A 1 -2.48 4.22 43.11
CA MET A 1 -2.94 4.83 44.38
C MET A 1 -2.04 6.01 44.70
N ILE A 2 -2.56 7.24 44.68
CA ILE A 2 -2.21 8.37 45.54
C ILE A 2 -3.29 9.44 45.28
N ARG A 3 -3.92 9.90 46.37
CA ARG A 3 -4.97 10.95 46.43
C ARG A 3 -4.48 12.07 47.37
N PHE A 4 -5.17 13.22 47.25
CA PHE A 4 -5.30 14.38 48.16
C PHE A 4 -4.24 15.48 47.99
N LEU A 5 -4.53 16.78 48.03
CA LEU A 5 -5.60 17.63 48.61
C LEU A 5 -6.11 18.66 47.56
N PHE A 6 -7.35 19.18 47.46
CA PHE A 6 -8.34 19.84 48.35
C PHE A 6 -8.01 21.26 48.87
N ALA A 7 -8.72 22.26 48.32
CA ALA A 7 -9.13 23.53 48.95
C ALA A 7 -10.40 24.02 48.18
N ALA A 8 -11.63 23.83 48.68
CA ALA A 8 -12.40 24.67 49.61
C ALA A 8 -12.61 26.13 49.10
N LEU A 9 -13.72 26.40 48.39
CA LEU A 9 -15.04 26.87 48.85
C LEU A 9 -15.13 28.39 49.01
N LEU A 10 -15.97 29.05 48.18
CA LEU A 10 -16.79 30.17 48.63
C LEU A 10 -18.08 30.23 47.82
N PHE A 11 -19.20 30.04 48.52
CA PHE A 11 -20.57 30.23 48.04
C PHE A 11 -20.86 31.74 48.00
N LEU A 12 -21.37 32.24 46.88
CA LEU A 12 -22.19 33.45 46.86
C LEU A 12 -23.45 33.15 46.06
N GLN A 13 -24.59 33.15 46.75
CA GLN A 13 -25.90 33.07 46.10
C GLN A 13 -26.24 34.43 45.49
N PHE A 14 -26.62 34.43 44.22
CA PHE A 14 -27.43 35.50 43.65
C PHE A 14 -28.54 34.86 42.81
N GLN A 15 -29.78 35.06 43.26
CA GLN A 15 -30.97 34.82 42.47
C GLN A 15 -31.04 35.92 41.39
N GLY A 16 -31.19 35.51 40.13
CA GLY A 16 -31.35 36.45 39.01
C GLY A 16 -31.81 35.71 37.77
N SER A 17 -32.97 36.11 37.27
CA SER A 17 -33.75 35.51 36.19
C SER A 17 -32.95 35.06 34.96
N LEU A 18 -33.35 33.90 34.42
CA LEU A 18 -33.05 33.51 33.04
C LEU A 18 -33.53 34.60 32.08
N VAL A 19 -32.58 35.17 31.33
CA VAL A 19 -32.82 35.62 29.96
C VAL A 19 -31.81 34.88 29.10
N ALA A 20 -32.25 33.77 28.52
CA ALA A 20 -31.52 33.08 27.49
C ALA A 20 -31.54 33.95 26.22
N CYS A 21 -30.46 34.69 25.97
CA CYS A 21 -30.21 35.23 24.64
C CYS A 21 -29.62 34.08 23.81
N ALA A 22 -30.50 33.28 23.22
CA ALA A 22 -30.14 32.28 22.22
C ALA A 22 -29.61 33.01 20.99
N ILE A 23 -28.29 33.11 20.87
CA ILE A 23 -27.64 33.27 19.58
C ILE A 23 -27.80 31.93 18.86
N ASP A 24 -28.87 31.81 18.10
CA ASP A 24 -29.09 30.76 17.11
C ASP A 24 -27.98 30.84 16.05
N ARG A 25 -26.82 30.23 16.36
CA ARG A 25 -25.98 29.69 15.31
C ARG A 25 -26.64 28.38 14.90
N PRO A 26 -27.06 28.23 13.63
CA PRO A 26 -27.51 26.92 13.17
C PRO A 26 -26.34 25.96 13.39
N LEU A 27 -26.57 24.94 14.21
CA LEU A 27 -25.71 23.77 14.27
C LEU A 27 -25.74 23.21 12.85
N ALA A 28 -24.69 23.47 12.08
CA ALA A 28 -24.56 22.92 10.74
C ALA A 28 -24.67 21.41 10.89
N THR A 29 -25.80 20.86 10.45
CA THR A 29 -26.02 19.44 10.35
C THR A 29 -24.92 18.94 9.42
N LEU A 30 -23.87 18.33 9.98
CA LEU A 30 -22.91 17.57 9.20
C LEU A 30 -23.72 16.47 8.52
N LYS A 31 -24.11 16.71 7.25
CA LYS A 31 -24.55 15.65 6.38
C LYS A 31 -23.37 14.67 6.36
N LYS A 32 -23.56 13.51 6.98
CA LYS A 32 -22.75 12.34 6.67
C LYS A 32 -23.03 12.05 5.21
N GLU A 33 -22.21 12.59 4.30
CA GLU A 33 -22.27 12.23 2.89
C GLU A 33 -22.10 10.71 2.85
N GLN A 34 -23.19 10.01 2.50
CA GLN A 34 -23.18 8.56 2.44
C GLN A 34 -22.44 8.19 1.17
N GLY A 35 -21.20 7.74 1.32
CA GLY A 35 -20.40 7.21 0.21
C GLY A 35 -21.12 6.07 -0.53
N LYS A 36 -20.65 5.78 -1.75
CA LYS A 36 -21.15 4.70 -2.59
C LYS A 36 -20.35 3.42 -2.34
N ALA A 37 -21.00 2.28 -2.23
CA ALA A 37 -20.34 0.98 -2.15
C ALA A 37 -20.90 0.00 -3.19
N ASP A 38 -20.01 -0.64 -3.95
CA ASP A 38 -20.32 -1.70 -4.89
C ASP A 38 -19.70 -3.02 -4.38
N THR A 39 -20.36 -4.16 -4.58
CA THR A 39 -19.76 -5.49 -4.38
C THR A 39 -19.69 -6.20 -5.71
N LEU A 40 -18.49 -6.58 -6.13
CA LEU A 40 -18.24 -7.26 -7.39
C LEU A 40 -17.65 -8.64 -7.11
N VAL A 41 -18.04 -9.64 -7.90
CA VAL A 41 -17.49 -11.00 -7.79
C VAL A 41 -17.14 -11.49 -9.18
N GLN A 42 -15.90 -11.96 -9.35
CA GLN A 42 -15.43 -12.55 -10.60
C GLN A 42 -14.49 -13.71 -10.29
N ASN A 43 -14.74 -14.88 -10.90
CA ASN A 43 -13.88 -16.07 -10.78
C ASN A 43 -13.54 -16.47 -9.33
N GLY A 44 -14.49 -16.30 -8.39
CA GLY A 44 -14.29 -16.63 -6.98
C GLY A 44 -13.58 -15.57 -6.15
N PHE A 45 -13.21 -14.42 -6.74
CA PHE A 45 -12.68 -13.26 -6.04
C PHE A 45 -13.78 -12.20 -5.84
N GLN A 46 -13.87 -11.65 -4.64
CA GLN A 46 -14.81 -10.60 -4.27
C GLN A 46 -14.08 -9.29 -3.98
N LEU A 47 -14.58 -8.21 -4.57
CA LEU A 47 -14.16 -6.83 -4.31
C LEU A 47 -15.33 -6.04 -3.73
N ILE A 48 -15.20 -5.58 -2.49
CA ILE A 48 -16.05 -4.50 -1.96
C ILE A 48 -15.35 -3.18 -2.29
N PHE A 49 -15.94 -2.39 -3.16
CA PHE A 49 -15.39 -1.12 -3.61
C PHE A 49 -16.17 0.04 -2.98
N VAL A 50 -15.51 0.81 -2.11
CA VAL A 50 -16.12 1.91 -1.35
C VAL A 50 -15.57 3.24 -1.86
N GLN A 51 -16.46 4.16 -2.21
CA GLN A 51 -16.15 5.54 -2.58
C GLN A 51 -16.77 6.45 -1.54
N GLN A 52 -15.95 7.12 -0.74
CA GLN A 52 -16.49 8.04 0.27
C GLN A 52 -17.12 9.28 -0.35
N ASP A 53 -16.58 9.76 -1.47
CA ASP A 53 -17.18 10.79 -2.33
C ASP A 53 -18.02 10.10 -3.42
N PRO A 54 -19.36 10.21 -3.38
CA PRO A 54 -20.23 9.56 -4.35
C PRO A 54 -20.09 10.15 -5.77
N ASP A 55 -19.53 11.36 -5.90
CA ASP A 55 -19.33 12.08 -7.15
C ASP A 55 -17.90 11.92 -7.69
N PHE A 56 -17.09 11.03 -7.10
CA PHE A 56 -15.76 10.72 -7.59
C PHE A 56 -15.79 10.21 -9.06
N ASP A 57 -14.71 10.47 -9.79
CA ASP A 57 -14.60 10.15 -11.21
C ASP A 57 -14.88 8.66 -11.49
N SER A 58 -16.05 8.41 -12.10
CA SER A 58 -16.53 7.06 -12.39
C SER A 58 -15.65 6.28 -13.36
N HIS A 59 -14.88 6.95 -14.22
CA HIS A 59 -13.94 6.31 -15.12
C HIS A 59 -12.71 5.82 -14.35
N VAL A 60 -12.14 6.66 -13.46
CA VAL A 60 -11.04 6.22 -12.59
C VAL A 60 -11.48 5.07 -11.69
N ALA A 61 -12.67 5.20 -11.06
CA ALA A 61 -13.24 4.13 -10.24
C ALA A 61 -13.42 2.80 -10.99
N THR A 62 -13.87 2.87 -12.25
CA THR A 62 -14.02 1.67 -13.10
C THR A 62 -12.67 1.04 -13.39
N ARG A 63 -11.67 1.83 -13.78
CA ARG A 63 -10.32 1.32 -14.06
C ARG A 63 -9.64 0.70 -12.84
N LEU A 64 -9.87 1.22 -11.63
CA LEU A 64 -9.35 0.62 -10.40
C LEU A 64 -9.94 -0.79 -10.16
N LYS A 65 -11.26 -0.94 -10.37
CA LYS A 65 -11.95 -2.23 -10.26
C LYS A 65 -11.45 -3.23 -11.31
N GLU A 66 -11.30 -2.79 -12.56
CA GLU A 66 -10.76 -3.62 -13.65
C GLU A 66 -9.32 -4.05 -13.37
N THR A 67 -8.47 -3.11 -12.94
CA THR A 67 -7.08 -3.39 -12.55
C THR A 67 -7.03 -4.46 -11.47
N PHE A 68 -7.85 -4.34 -10.41
CA PHE A 68 -7.95 -5.36 -9.36
C PHE A 68 -8.24 -6.76 -9.92
N PHE A 69 -9.29 -6.92 -10.72
CA PHE A 69 -9.68 -8.23 -11.25
C PHE A 69 -8.71 -8.77 -12.30
N GLN A 70 -7.95 -7.92 -12.96
CA GLN A 70 -6.89 -8.33 -13.87
C GLN A 70 -5.65 -8.83 -13.13
N VAL A 71 -5.23 -8.16 -12.05
CA VAL A 71 -3.96 -8.45 -11.39
C VAL A 71 -4.10 -9.39 -10.19
N TYR A 72 -5.06 -9.17 -9.30
CA TYR A 72 -5.10 -9.84 -8.01
C TYR A 72 -5.21 -11.37 -8.11
N PRO A 73 -6.11 -11.95 -8.94
CA PRO A 73 -6.17 -13.40 -9.13
C PRO A 73 -4.85 -14.01 -9.62
N VAL A 74 -4.14 -13.30 -10.51
CA VAL A 74 -2.85 -13.73 -11.05
C VAL A 74 -1.79 -13.75 -9.94
N LEU A 75 -1.75 -12.71 -9.09
CA LEU A 75 -0.79 -12.62 -8.00
C LEU A 75 -1.04 -13.67 -6.91
N VAL A 76 -2.31 -13.91 -6.56
CA VAL A 76 -2.71 -15.00 -5.64
C VAL A 76 -2.24 -16.35 -6.18
N ALA A 77 -2.54 -16.67 -7.44
CA ALA A 77 -2.10 -17.93 -8.03
C ALA A 77 -0.57 -18.06 -8.13
N THR A 78 0.14 -16.94 -8.35
CA THR A 78 1.59 -16.93 -8.60
C THR A 78 2.41 -17.01 -7.31
N TYR A 79 2.00 -16.28 -6.27
CA TYR A 79 2.78 -16.10 -5.06
C TYR A 79 2.13 -16.80 -3.87
N ASN A 80 0.83 -16.60 -3.62
CA ASN A 80 0.17 -17.11 -2.42
C ASN A 80 -1.26 -17.60 -2.68
N PRO A 81 -1.45 -18.90 -3.02
CA PRO A 81 -2.77 -19.47 -3.25
C PRO A 81 -3.69 -19.46 -2.02
N ASP A 82 -3.13 -19.27 -0.82
CA ASP A 82 -3.87 -19.20 0.45
C ASP A 82 -4.26 -17.76 0.83
N ALA A 83 -3.94 -16.76 -0.02
CA ALA A 83 -4.33 -15.38 0.21
C ALA A 83 -5.87 -15.22 0.21
N VAL A 84 -6.36 -14.19 0.91
CA VAL A 84 -7.80 -13.96 1.04
C VAL A 84 -8.44 -13.64 -0.31
N HIS A 85 -9.60 -14.24 -0.61
CA HIS A 85 -10.33 -13.96 -1.86
C HIS A 85 -11.32 -12.81 -1.74
N HIS A 86 -11.42 -12.19 -0.57
CA HIS A 86 -12.29 -11.06 -0.29
C HIS A 86 -11.42 -9.84 0.05
N VAL A 87 -11.46 -8.82 -0.81
CA VAL A 87 -10.76 -7.56 -0.61
C VAL A 87 -11.74 -6.39 -0.55
N THR A 88 -11.50 -5.46 0.37
CA THR A 88 -12.18 -4.15 0.37
C THR A 88 -11.22 -3.09 -0.14
N LEU A 89 -11.58 -2.35 -1.19
CA LEU A 89 -10.83 -1.19 -1.68
C LEU A 89 -11.65 0.06 -1.40
N THR A 90 -11.08 1.00 -0.66
CA THR A 90 -11.71 2.28 -0.33
C THR A 90 -10.95 3.44 -0.98
N ILE A 91 -11.68 4.29 -1.71
CA ILE A 91 -11.23 5.64 -2.08
C ILE A 91 -11.61 6.56 -0.93
N ASP A 92 -10.59 7.01 -0.20
CA ASP A 92 -10.72 7.75 1.05
C ASP A 92 -10.49 9.25 0.83
N THR A 93 -11.39 10.08 1.36
CA THR A 93 -11.36 11.54 1.17
C THR A 93 -10.48 12.27 2.18
N ALA A 94 -10.11 11.62 3.28
CA ALA A 94 -9.34 12.19 4.37
C ALA A 94 -7.89 11.69 4.44
N TYR A 95 -7.56 10.56 3.80
CA TYR A 95 -6.20 10.03 3.79
C TYR A 95 -5.24 10.90 2.97
N ASP A 96 -4.12 11.26 3.60
CA ASP A 96 -3.12 12.22 3.11
C ASP A 96 -1.88 11.56 2.46
N GLY A 97 -1.74 10.23 2.58
CA GLY A 97 -0.74 9.45 1.85
C GLY A 97 -1.16 9.13 0.41
N VAL A 98 -0.48 8.16 -0.22
CA VAL A 98 -0.83 7.66 -1.56
C VAL A 98 -1.87 6.54 -1.43
N ALA A 99 -1.47 5.44 -0.81
CA ALA A 99 -2.32 4.31 -0.48
C ALA A 99 -1.71 3.52 0.70
N TYR A 100 -2.44 2.53 1.21
CA TYR A 100 -1.93 1.49 2.10
C TYR A 100 -2.83 0.25 2.05
N ALA A 101 -2.28 -0.90 2.46
CA ALA A 101 -3.03 -2.14 2.59
C ALA A 101 -2.70 -2.92 3.87
N HIS A 102 -3.73 -3.53 4.45
CA HIS A 102 -3.61 -4.49 5.55
C HIS A 102 -4.89 -5.33 5.65
N ASP A 103 -4.79 -6.58 6.12
CA ASP A 103 -5.94 -7.44 6.47
C ASP A 103 -7.06 -7.49 5.41
N GLY A 104 -6.69 -7.65 4.13
CA GLY A 104 -7.65 -7.70 3.02
C GLY A 104 -8.31 -6.35 2.70
N ARG A 105 -7.75 -5.24 3.18
CA ARG A 105 -8.21 -3.88 2.90
C ARG A 105 -7.13 -3.12 2.16
N VAL A 106 -7.55 -2.34 1.18
CA VAL A 106 -6.77 -1.35 0.45
C VAL A 106 -7.45 -0.01 0.65
N VAL A 107 -6.67 1.02 0.96
CA VAL A 107 -7.13 2.40 1.01
C VAL A 107 -6.28 3.22 0.06
N ILE A 108 -6.92 3.99 -0.81
CA ILE A 108 -6.25 4.88 -1.77
C ILE A 108 -6.74 6.30 -1.53
N SER A 109 -5.83 7.26 -1.50
CA SER A 109 -6.20 8.67 -1.34
C SER A 109 -6.94 9.18 -2.57
N GLN A 110 -8.12 9.75 -2.35
CA GLN A 110 -8.82 10.49 -3.39
C GLN A 110 -7.99 11.68 -3.91
N ALA A 111 -7.27 12.38 -3.02
CA ALA A 111 -6.45 13.51 -3.40
C ALA A 111 -5.32 13.08 -4.36
N TRP A 112 -4.72 11.92 -4.10
CA TRP A 112 -3.74 11.32 -5.01
C TRP A 112 -4.37 11.01 -6.37
N LEU A 113 -5.50 10.31 -6.42
CA LEU A 113 -6.15 9.95 -7.68
C LEU A 113 -6.65 11.15 -8.47
N LYS A 114 -7.03 12.26 -7.81
CA LYS A 114 -7.35 13.53 -8.50
C LYS A 114 -6.11 14.14 -9.16
N LYS A 115 -4.93 14.01 -8.55
CA LYS A 115 -3.65 14.48 -9.10
C LYS A 115 -3.09 13.54 -10.17
N MET A 116 -3.25 12.23 -9.97
CA MET A 116 -2.67 11.15 -10.76
C MET A 116 -3.77 10.17 -11.23
N PRO A 117 -4.76 10.60 -12.04
CA PRO A 117 -5.94 9.78 -12.38
C PRO A 117 -5.64 8.54 -13.22
N ARG A 118 -4.42 8.44 -13.77
CA ARG A 118 -3.94 7.26 -14.49
C ARG A 118 -3.18 6.27 -13.63
N ASP A 119 -2.86 6.62 -12.39
CA ASP A 119 -2.11 5.75 -11.46
C ASP A 119 -2.99 4.67 -10.83
N VAL A 120 -3.60 3.84 -11.67
CA VAL A 120 -4.44 2.71 -11.22
C VAL A 120 -3.60 1.53 -10.75
N ASP A 121 -2.33 1.46 -11.16
CA ASP A 121 -1.37 0.44 -10.75
C ASP A 121 -0.87 0.59 -9.32
N VAL A 122 -1.25 1.67 -8.63
CA VAL A 122 -1.20 1.70 -7.16
C VAL A 122 -1.94 0.49 -6.57
N VAL A 123 -3.06 0.05 -7.19
CA VAL A 123 -3.77 -1.17 -6.78
C VAL A 123 -2.85 -2.39 -6.84
N THR A 124 -2.05 -2.53 -7.90
CA THR A 124 -1.14 -3.67 -8.10
C THR A 124 -0.10 -3.77 -7.00
N HIS A 125 0.43 -2.63 -6.54
CA HIS A 125 1.31 -2.56 -5.37
C HIS A 125 0.57 -2.97 -4.09
N GLU A 126 -0.55 -2.32 -3.79
CA GLU A 126 -1.27 -2.52 -2.53
C GLU A 126 -1.83 -3.93 -2.36
N VAL A 127 -2.39 -4.52 -3.43
CA VAL A 127 -2.92 -5.88 -3.34
C VAL A 127 -1.81 -6.91 -3.22
N MET A 128 -0.57 -6.60 -3.66
CA MET A 128 0.57 -7.47 -3.38
C MET A 128 0.81 -7.59 -1.88
N HIS A 129 0.64 -6.55 -1.08
CA HIS A 129 0.74 -6.67 0.38
C HIS A 129 -0.29 -7.63 0.98
N ILE A 130 -1.48 -7.74 0.38
CA ILE A 130 -2.48 -8.73 0.77
C ILE A 130 -2.02 -10.15 0.40
N VAL A 131 -1.39 -10.32 -0.77
CA VAL A 131 -0.81 -11.61 -1.20
C VAL A 131 0.36 -12.01 -0.32
N GLN A 132 1.24 -11.06 0.04
CA GLN A 132 2.39 -11.27 0.91
C GLN A 132 1.94 -11.84 2.25
N ALA A 133 0.94 -11.23 2.90
CA ALA A 133 0.40 -11.64 4.20
C ALA A 133 1.51 -11.99 5.22
N TYR A 134 2.61 -11.23 5.20
CA TYR A 134 3.80 -11.55 5.98
C TYR A 134 3.55 -11.41 7.48
N PRO A 135 3.88 -12.43 8.30
CA PRO A 135 3.84 -12.30 9.75
C PRO A 135 4.74 -11.18 10.29
N SER A 136 4.47 -10.70 11.50
CA SER A 136 5.38 -9.77 12.18
C SER A 136 6.77 -10.38 12.35
N GLY A 137 7.82 -9.61 12.00
CA GLY A 137 9.21 -10.05 12.05
C GLY A 137 9.61 -11.00 10.92
N SER A 138 8.92 -10.96 9.77
CA SER A 138 9.26 -11.79 8.60
C SER A 138 10.57 -11.41 7.91
N GLY A 139 11.00 -10.16 8.03
CA GLY A 139 12.26 -9.68 7.48
C GLY A 139 12.29 -8.15 7.31
N PRO A 140 13.31 -7.63 6.62
CA PRO A 140 13.47 -6.18 6.40
C PRO A 140 12.34 -5.57 5.58
N GLY A 141 11.86 -4.39 6.00
CA GLY A 141 10.79 -3.67 5.30
C GLY A 141 11.11 -3.33 3.84
N TRP A 142 12.38 -3.09 3.51
CA TRP A 142 12.76 -2.77 2.13
C TRP A 142 12.46 -3.91 1.15
N ILE A 143 12.47 -5.17 1.61
CA ILE A 143 12.10 -6.35 0.81
C ILE A 143 10.59 -6.36 0.57
N ILE A 144 9.80 -6.03 1.59
CA ILE A 144 8.34 -6.03 1.54
C ILE A 144 7.85 -5.08 0.44
N GLU A 145 8.26 -3.82 0.53
CA GLU A 145 7.92 -2.78 -0.45
C GLU A 145 8.60 -3.02 -1.81
N GLY A 146 9.84 -3.51 -1.81
CA GLY A 146 10.59 -3.79 -3.03
C GLY A 146 9.95 -4.89 -3.87
N ILE A 147 9.40 -5.93 -3.23
CA ILE A 147 8.62 -6.98 -3.90
C ILE A 147 7.30 -6.41 -4.43
N ALA A 148 6.61 -5.55 -3.67
CA ALA A 148 5.38 -4.91 -4.13
C ALA A 148 5.59 -4.06 -5.40
N ASP A 149 6.66 -3.26 -5.44
CA ASP A 149 7.01 -2.48 -6.64
C ASP A 149 7.59 -3.33 -7.77
N TYR A 150 8.29 -4.44 -7.47
CA TYR A 150 8.71 -5.41 -8.49
C TYR A 150 7.48 -6.01 -9.18
N VAL A 151 6.47 -6.39 -8.40
CA VAL A 151 5.20 -6.90 -8.92
C VAL A 151 4.45 -5.84 -9.71
N ARG A 152 4.37 -4.61 -9.20
CA ARG A 152 3.81 -3.49 -9.96
C ARG A 152 4.53 -3.28 -11.29
N TYR A 153 5.85 -3.38 -11.33
CA TYR A 153 6.62 -3.27 -12.57
C TYR A 153 6.27 -4.38 -13.58
N LYS A 154 6.10 -5.63 -13.11
CA LYS A 154 5.84 -6.79 -13.98
C LYS A 154 4.39 -6.96 -14.41
N TYR A 155 3.44 -6.63 -13.52
CA TYR A 155 2.02 -6.94 -13.68
C TYR A 155 1.14 -5.70 -13.84
N GLY A 156 1.71 -4.50 -13.71
CA GLY A 156 0.97 -3.25 -13.88
C GLY A 156 0.38 -3.10 -15.28
N VAL A 157 -0.81 -2.48 -15.36
CA VAL A 157 -1.64 -2.36 -16.56
C VAL A 157 -1.48 -1.02 -17.27
N ASP A 158 -1.03 0.03 -16.57
CA ASP A 158 -0.90 1.41 -17.09
C ASP A 158 0.26 2.20 -16.46
N ASN A 159 1.35 1.54 -16.05
CA ASN A 159 2.53 2.20 -15.49
C ASN A 159 3.01 3.37 -16.37
N VAL A 160 3.07 3.17 -17.70
CA VAL A 160 3.45 4.22 -18.66
C VAL A 160 2.48 5.39 -18.63
N GLY A 161 1.16 5.14 -18.62
CA GLY A 161 0.17 6.21 -18.55
C GLY A 161 0.16 6.95 -17.21
N ALA A 162 0.59 6.29 -16.14
CA ALA A 162 0.81 6.90 -14.83
C ALA A 162 2.14 7.68 -14.73
N GLY A 163 3.02 7.59 -15.74
CA GLY A 163 4.39 8.11 -15.66
C GLY A 163 5.26 7.38 -14.63
N TRP A 164 4.89 6.15 -14.28
CA TRP A 164 5.60 5.31 -13.33
C TRP A 164 6.55 4.36 -14.08
N SER A 165 7.78 4.24 -13.58
CA SER A 165 8.82 3.37 -14.15
C SER A 165 9.78 2.90 -13.06
N LEU A 166 10.69 1.98 -13.35
CA LEU A 166 11.85 1.78 -12.47
C LEU A 166 12.91 2.85 -12.78
N PRO A 167 13.47 3.57 -11.79
CA PRO A 167 14.47 4.60 -12.03
C PRO A 167 15.81 4.00 -12.44
N ASP A 168 16.66 4.77 -13.10
CA ASP A 168 18.04 4.36 -13.34
C ASP A 168 18.84 4.25 -12.03
N VAL A 169 19.98 3.52 -12.06
CA VAL A 169 20.83 3.44 -10.87
C VAL A 169 21.55 4.77 -10.75
N GLN A 170 21.58 5.32 -9.54
CA GLN A 170 22.38 6.49 -9.19
C GLN A 170 23.33 6.11 -8.06
N GLU A 171 24.39 6.89 -7.85
CA GLU A 171 25.43 6.59 -6.88
C GLU A 171 24.89 6.55 -5.44
N GLU A 172 23.92 7.41 -5.13
CA GLU A 172 23.23 7.48 -3.85
C GLU A 172 22.21 6.35 -3.60
N HIS A 173 21.90 5.54 -4.62
CA HIS A 173 20.94 4.46 -4.49
C HIS A 173 21.53 3.28 -3.70
N HIS A 174 20.66 2.64 -2.92
CA HIS A 174 20.91 1.43 -2.16
C HIS A 174 19.64 0.58 -2.08
N TYR A 175 19.75 -0.74 -1.98
CA TYR A 175 18.56 -1.61 -1.88
C TYR A 175 17.68 -1.26 -0.66
N THR A 176 18.26 -0.70 0.40
CA THR A 176 17.51 -0.25 1.57
C THR A 176 16.70 1.03 1.33
N ASN A 177 16.88 1.72 0.19
CA ASN A 177 15.96 2.79 -0.21
C ASN A 177 14.59 2.25 -0.64
N SER A 178 14.41 0.93 -0.70
CA SER A 178 13.11 0.28 -0.84
C SER A 178 12.44 0.59 -2.19
N TYR A 179 11.13 0.32 -2.30
CA TYR A 179 10.27 0.67 -3.44
C TYR A 179 10.93 0.37 -4.80
N ARG A 180 10.80 1.29 -5.76
CA ARG A 180 11.30 1.22 -7.13
C ARG A 180 12.80 0.91 -7.24
N ILE A 181 13.62 1.36 -6.28
CA ILE A 181 15.06 1.09 -6.27
C ILE A 181 15.32 -0.39 -5.96
N ALA A 182 14.71 -0.90 -4.89
CA ALA A 182 14.78 -2.31 -4.53
C ALA A 182 14.14 -3.19 -5.62
N ALA A 183 13.02 -2.78 -6.19
CA ALA A 183 12.34 -3.48 -7.27
C ALA A 183 13.21 -3.69 -8.51
N ARG A 184 13.95 -2.65 -8.93
CA ARG A 184 14.87 -2.76 -10.07
C ARG A 184 16.05 -3.68 -9.78
N PHE A 185 16.55 -3.67 -8.55
CA PHE A 185 17.58 -4.61 -8.13
C PHE A 185 17.08 -6.06 -8.14
N LEU A 186 15.89 -6.32 -7.58
CA LEU A 186 15.25 -7.63 -7.62
C LEU A 186 15.03 -8.12 -9.06
N ASP A 187 14.59 -7.23 -9.95
CA ASP A 187 14.44 -7.52 -11.37
C ASP A 187 15.77 -7.88 -12.04
N TRP A 188 16.84 -7.13 -11.76
CA TRP A 188 18.18 -7.47 -12.25
C TRP A 188 18.66 -8.83 -11.75
N ILE A 189 18.40 -9.20 -10.50
CA ILE A 189 18.74 -10.53 -9.96
C ILE A 189 18.04 -11.62 -10.79
N GLU A 190 16.74 -11.46 -11.06
CA GLU A 190 16.02 -12.48 -11.84
C GLU A 190 16.48 -12.58 -13.29
N GLN A 191 16.88 -11.46 -13.89
CA GLN A 191 17.37 -11.42 -15.27
C GLN A 191 18.79 -12.00 -15.40
N THR A 192 19.64 -11.87 -14.38
CA THR A 192 21.08 -12.13 -14.53
C THR A 192 21.63 -13.24 -13.64
N ARG A 193 20.98 -13.56 -12.53
CA ARG A 193 21.50 -14.50 -11.52
C ARG A 193 20.59 -15.71 -11.35
N LYS A 194 19.32 -15.48 -11.02
CA LYS A 194 18.40 -16.55 -10.61
C LYS A 194 16.98 -16.22 -10.99
N LYS A 195 16.49 -16.83 -12.06
CA LYS A 195 15.08 -16.75 -12.46
C LYS A 195 14.19 -17.20 -11.30
N GLU A 196 13.06 -16.50 -11.13
CA GLU A 196 12.06 -16.74 -10.07
C GLU A 196 12.56 -16.52 -8.63
N PHE A 197 13.72 -15.87 -8.45
CA PHE A 197 14.25 -15.55 -7.13
C PHE A 197 13.25 -14.77 -6.25
N VAL A 198 12.47 -13.85 -6.82
CA VAL A 198 11.49 -13.07 -6.06
C VAL A 198 10.40 -13.95 -5.47
N LYS A 199 9.96 -15.00 -6.18
CA LYS A 199 9.00 -15.97 -5.64
C LYS A 199 9.58 -16.74 -4.45
N THR A 200 10.84 -17.16 -4.56
CA THR A 200 11.55 -17.83 -3.46
C THR A 200 11.69 -16.91 -2.25
N LEU A 201 12.07 -15.65 -2.48
CA LEU A 201 12.22 -14.63 -1.44
C LEU A 201 10.89 -14.32 -0.75
N ASP A 202 9.83 -14.07 -1.51
CA ASP A 202 8.47 -13.84 -1.00
C ASP A 202 7.99 -14.99 -0.11
N LYS A 203 8.16 -16.24 -0.58
CA LYS A 203 7.78 -17.42 0.20
C LYS A 203 8.57 -17.50 1.50
N ALA A 204 9.88 -17.27 1.47
CA ALA A 204 10.73 -17.31 2.66
C ALA A 204 10.32 -16.26 3.70
N MET A 205 9.97 -15.05 3.26
CA MET A 205 9.41 -14.01 4.13
C MET A 205 8.11 -14.49 4.78
N ARG A 206 7.14 -14.95 3.97
CA ARG A 206 5.82 -15.38 4.43
C ARG A 206 5.85 -16.52 5.46
N VAL A 207 6.78 -17.46 5.32
CA VAL A 207 6.92 -18.60 6.26
C VAL A 207 7.94 -18.34 7.38
N ARG A 208 8.41 -17.10 7.57
CA ARG A 208 9.42 -16.70 8.57
C ARG A 208 10.74 -17.50 8.48
N ALA A 209 11.12 -17.90 7.28
CA ALA A 209 12.38 -18.59 6.99
C ALA A 209 13.44 -17.66 6.39
N TYR A 210 13.13 -16.38 6.19
CA TYR A 210 14.09 -15.42 5.68
C TYR A 210 15.30 -15.28 6.62
N THR A 211 16.49 -15.43 6.04
CA THR A 211 17.77 -15.03 6.61
C THR A 211 18.63 -14.49 5.48
N GLU A 212 19.64 -13.66 5.79
CA GLU A 212 20.57 -13.15 4.76
C GLU A 212 21.30 -14.26 3.99
N ALA A 213 21.38 -15.48 4.53
CA ALA A 213 21.98 -16.61 3.82
C ALA A 213 21.24 -16.97 2.52
N ILE A 214 19.96 -16.62 2.38
CA ILE A 214 19.16 -16.92 1.18
C ILE A 214 19.77 -16.31 -0.09
N TRP A 215 20.37 -15.12 0.02
CA TRP A 215 20.99 -14.44 -1.12
C TRP A 215 22.11 -15.29 -1.71
N ARG A 216 23.03 -15.76 -0.86
CA ARG A 216 24.15 -16.60 -1.30
C ARG A 216 23.69 -17.99 -1.71
N ALA A 217 22.74 -18.57 -0.99
CA ALA A 217 22.22 -19.91 -1.30
C ALA A 217 21.56 -19.97 -2.68
N GLU A 218 20.77 -18.96 -3.04
CA GLU A 218 20.01 -18.95 -4.30
C GLU A 218 20.78 -18.36 -5.49
N THR A 219 21.72 -17.46 -5.24
CA THR A 219 22.42 -16.69 -6.30
C THR A 219 23.93 -16.94 -6.40
N GLY A 220 24.53 -17.57 -5.39
CA GLY A 220 25.98 -17.74 -5.25
C GLY A 220 26.70 -16.54 -4.62
N LEU A 221 26.05 -15.38 -4.50
CA LEU A 221 26.63 -14.14 -3.97
C LEU A 221 25.86 -13.63 -2.74
N GLY A 222 26.57 -13.02 -1.80
CA GLY A 222 25.95 -12.30 -0.68
C GLY A 222 25.19 -11.05 -1.15
N LEU A 223 24.32 -10.51 -0.30
CA LEU A 223 23.49 -9.35 -0.63
C LEU A 223 24.30 -8.14 -1.09
N ASP A 224 25.34 -7.76 -0.34
CA ASP A 224 26.18 -6.61 -0.69
C ASP A 224 27.03 -6.86 -1.93
N GLU A 225 27.47 -8.11 -2.16
CA GLU A 225 28.17 -8.50 -3.39
C GLU A 225 27.25 -8.38 -4.61
N LEU A 226 25.98 -8.80 -4.47
CA LEU A 226 24.95 -8.63 -5.50
C LEU A 226 24.70 -7.15 -5.78
N TRP A 227 24.58 -6.33 -4.74
CA TRP A 227 24.36 -4.89 -4.90
C TRP A 227 25.53 -4.22 -5.62
N ALA A 228 26.77 -4.50 -5.22
CA ALA A 228 27.95 -3.96 -5.89
C ALA A 228 28.02 -4.38 -7.37
N ALA A 229 27.69 -5.65 -7.68
CA ALA A 229 27.62 -6.11 -9.07
C ALA A 229 26.50 -5.43 -9.87
N TYR A 230 25.34 -5.22 -9.25
CA TYR A 230 24.22 -4.50 -9.85
C TYR A 230 24.57 -3.06 -10.17
N ALA A 231 25.11 -2.31 -9.19
CA ALA A 231 25.48 -0.91 -9.33
C ALA A 231 26.47 -0.69 -10.48
N THR A 232 27.50 -1.55 -10.58
CA THR A 232 28.46 -1.48 -11.69
C THR A 232 27.82 -1.79 -13.04
N SER A 233 26.89 -2.75 -13.12
CA SER A 233 26.21 -3.10 -14.36
C SER A 233 25.22 -2.03 -14.85
N GLY A 234 24.65 -1.25 -13.92
CA GLY A 234 23.73 -0.15 -14.21
C GLY A 234 24.42 1.09 -14.76
N ASN A 235 25.69 1.29 -14.43
CA ASN A 235 26.49 2.44 -14.85
C ASN A 235 27.18 2.26 -16.22
N GLY A 236 26.96 1.12 -16.89
CA GLY A 236 27.62 0.76 -18.16
C GLY A 236 26.73 0.83 -19.41
N LYS A 237 25.54 1.42 -19.33
CA LYS A 237 24.67 1.64 -20.49
C LYS A 237 24.63 3.14 -20.82
N GLU A 238 25.62 3.60 -21.57
CA GLU A 238 25.51 4.75 -22.47
C GLU A 238 24.95 4.32 -23.83
#